data_AF-A0A8H4J5D5-F1
#
_entry.id   AF-A0A8H4J5D5-F1
#
_cell.length_a   1.000
_cell.length_b   1.000
_cell.length_c   1.000
_cell.angle_alpha   90.00
_cell.angle_beta   90.00
_cell.angle_gamma   90.00
#
_symmetry.space_group_name_H-M   'P 1'
#
loop_
_entity.id
_entity.type
_entity.pdbx_description
1 polymer ?
#
loop_
_entity_poly.entity_id
_entity_poly.type
_entity_poly.pdbx_seq_one_letter_code
_entity_poly.pdbx_strand_id
1 'polypeptide(L)'
;MESPPNAPKRVGPAPKYDWDAHKEMIVPLYEQKGYDEMATELKKIGFAPSRRAYLSKLETWEVSKYVTGAMMKFIAKKAAKRNAENKDTVFTCEGKRVPTHKIKRFLRRQKNEREEETEHIETYPEEDRHCLVVGWEKKY
;
A
#
# COMPACT_ATOMS: atom_id res chain seq x y z
N MET A 1 39.17 -10.02 32.64
CA MET A 1 38.54 -11.00 31.74
C MET A 1 37.07 -10.63 31.61
N GLU A 2 36.73 -9.71 30.73
CA GLU A 2 35.33 -9.35 30.48
C GLU A 2 34.75 -10.32 29.43
N SER A 3 33.64 -10.98 29.79
CA SER A 3 32.92 -11.87 28.88
C SER A 3 32.20 -11.05 27.80
N PRO A 4 32.15 -11.52 26.53
CA PRO A 4 31.53 -10.77 25.44
C PRO A 4 30.00 -10.64 25.62
N PRO A 5 29.39 -9.56 25.06
CA PRO A 5 28.01 -9.18 25.31
C PRO A 5 27.01 -10.17 24.71
N ASN A 6 25.96 -10.44 25.50
CA ASN A 6 24.76 -11.23 25.21
C ASN A 6 24.26 -11.08 23.76
N ALA A 7 24.53 -12.08 22.92
CA ALA A 7 23.98 -12.16 21.57
C ALA A 7 22.45 -12.37 21.63
N PRO A 8 21.64 -11.67 20.81
CA PRO A 8 20.20 -11.87 20.80
C PRO A 8 19.89 -13.32 20.39
N LYS A 9 19.24 -14.06 21.30
CA LYS A 9 18.77 -15.43 21.04
C LYS A 9 17.89 -15.39 19.78
N ARG A 10 18.31 -16.08 18.71
CA ARG A 10 17.46 -16.32 17.54
C ARG A 10 16.29 -17.17 18.02
N VAL A 11 15.17 -16.51 18.29
CA VAL A 11 13.89 -17.16 18.59
C VAL A 11 13.60 -18.11 17.44
N GLY A 12 13.25 -19.35 17.77
CA GLY A 12 13.06 -20.45 16.82
C GLY A 12 12.00 -20.15 15.73
N PRO A 13 11.74 -21.11 14.83
CA PRO A 13 10.76 -20.92 13.77
C PRO A 13 9.45 -20.36 14.32
N ALA A 14 8.93 -19.33 13.66
CA ALA A 14 7.73 -18.61 14.10
C ALA A 14 6.60 -19.62 14.44
N PRO A 15 5.81 -19.36 15.50
CA PRO A 15 4.67 -20.20 15.82
C PRO A 15 3.80 -20.39 14.58
N LYS A 16 3.49 -21.65 14.25
CA LYS A 16 2.60 -21.98 13.13
C LYS A 16 1.18 -21.61 13.54
N TYR A 17 0.79 -20.40 13.17
CA TYR A 17 -0.57 -19.91 13.31
C TYR A 17 -1.42 -20.44 12.14
N ASP A 18 -2.63 -20.93 12.42
CA ASP A 18 -3.57 -21.42 11.40
C ASP A 18 -4.28 -20.25 10.71
N TRP A 19 -3.54 -19.53 9.89
CA TRP A 19 -4.02 -18.34 9.18
C TRP A 19 -5.25 -18.60 8.30
N ASP A 20 -5.31 -19.76 7.64
CA ASP A 20 -6.40 -20.11 6.74
C ASP A 20 -7.72 -20.35 7.51
N ALA A 21 -7.66 -20.97 8.69
CA ALA A 21 -8.83 -21.18 9.54
C ALA A 21 -9.40 -19.85 10.08
N HIS A 22 -8.52 -18.89 10.37
CA HIS A 22 -8.93 -17.58 10.88
C HIS A 22 -9.19 -16.55 9.77
N LYS A 23 -8.89 -16.85 8.50
CA LYS A 23 -9.02 -15.89 7.39
C LYS A 23 -10.43 -15.32 7.27
N GLU A 24 -11.44 -16.18 7.34
CA GLU A 24 -12.85 -15.79 7.23
C GLU A 24 -13.31 -14.86 8.36
N MET A 25 -12.63 -14.88 9.50
CA MET A 25 -12.87 -13.97 10.62
C MET A 25 -12.01 -12.71 10.51
N ILE A 26 -10.73 -12.85 10.16
CA ILE A 26 -9.75 -11.76 10.08
C ILE A 26 -10.16 -10.73 9.03
N VAL A 27 -10.50 -11.18 7.82
CA VAL A 27 -10.79 -10.29 6.68
C VAL A 27 -11.97 -9.35 6.94
N PRO A 28 -13.19 -9.83 7.26
CA PRO A 28 -14.31 -8.92 7.48
C PRO A 28 -14.09 -8.01 8.71
N LEU A 29 -13.44 -8.53 9.75
CA LEU A 29 -13.16 -7.77 10.96
C LEU A 29 -12.15 -6.64 10.68
N TYR A 30 -11.13 -6.90 9.87
CA TYR A 30 -10.17 -5.90 9.40
C TYR A 30 -10.85 -4.81 8.54
N GLU A 31 -11.77 -5.19 7.65
CA GLU A 31 -12.46 -4.24 6.79
C GLU A 31 -13.44 -3.34 7.56
N GLN A 32 -14.16 -3.90 8.53
CA GLN A 32 -15.16 -3.16 9.32
C GLN A 32 -14.51 -2.28 10.39
N LYS A 33 -13.60 -2.85 11.18
CA LYS A 33 -13.11 -2.26 12.43
C LYS A 33 -11.64 -1.83 12.38
N GLY A 34 -10.88 -2.33 11.42
CA GLY A 34 -9.44 -2.05 11.28
C GLY A 34 -8.56 -2.94 12.15
N TYR A 35 -7.25 -2.69 12.10
CA TYR A 35 -6.24 -3.56 12.71
C TYR A 35 -6.35 -3.64 14.24
N ASP A 36 -6.50 -2.52 14.95
CA ASP A 36 -6.37 -2.47 16.40
C ASP A 36 -7.51 -3.24 17.11
N GLU A 37 -8.73 -3.06 16.64
CA GLU A 37 -9.90 -3.81 17.12
C GLU A 37 -9.83 -5.28 16.71
N MET A 38 -9.46 -5.57 15.46
CA MET A 38 -9.28 -6.95 14.98
C MET A 38 -8.25 -7.71 15.82
N ALA A 39 -7.09 -7.10 16.09
CA ALA A 39 -6.05 -7.71 16.90
C ALA A 39 -6.50 -7.93 18.35
N THR A 40 -7.32 -7.02 18.90
CA THR A 40 -7.88 -7.15 20.25
C THR A 40 -8.86 -8.32 20.35
N GLU A 41 -9.76 -8.49 19.38
CA GLU A 41 -10.69 -9.63 19.33
C GLU A 41 -9.97 -10.96 19.12
N LEU A 42 -9.00 -11.01 18.21
CA LEU A 42 -8.23 -12.23 17.94
C LEU A 42 -7.35 -12.62 19.12
N LYS A 43 -6.88 -11.64 19.91
CA LYS A 43 -6.17 -11.90 21.16
C LYS A 43 -7.05 -12.61 22.20
N LYS A 44 -8.37 -12.37 22.22
CA LYS A 44 -9.29 -13.06 23.13
C LYS A 44 -9.41 -14.55 22.84
N ILE A 45 -9.27 -14.95 21.57
CA ILE A 45 -9.29 -16.36 21.14
C ILE A 45 -7.89 -17.02 21.15
N GLY A 46 -6.88 -16.35 21.73
CA GLY A 46 -5.50 -16.84 21.79
C GLY A 46 -4.70 -16.65 20.49
N PHE A 47 -5.27 -15.99 19.48
CA PHE A 47 -4.62 -15.72 18.20
C PHE A 47 -3.95 -14.34 18.23
N ALA A 48 -2.71 -14.28 18.73
CA ALA A 48 -1.94 -13.04 18.86
C ALA A 48 -0.59 -13.02 18.08
N PRO A 49 -0.59 -13.21 16.74
CA PRO A 49 0.57 -12.89 15.91
C PRO A 49 1.08 -11.46 16.08
N SER A 50 2.33 -11.22 15.69
CA SER A 50 2.87 -9.86 15.65
C SER A 50 2.15 -8.99 14.61
N ARG A 51 2.13 -7.67 14.82
CA ARG A 51 1.57 -6.70 13.86
C ARG A 51 2.12 -6.89 12.45
N ARG A 52 3.42 -7.12 12.34
CA ARG A 52 4.09 -7.36 11.06
C ARG A 52 3.57 -8.63 10.38
N ALA A 53 3.34 -9.70 11.14
CA ALA A 53 2.79 -10.94 10.60
C ALA A 53 1.35 -10.74 10.09
N TYR A 54 0.52 -10.01 10.82
CA TYR A 54 -0.82 -9.64 10.38
C TYR A 54 -0.81 -8.86 9.06
N LEU A 55 -0.02 -7.79 8.99
CA LEU A 55 0.06 -6.95 7.79
C LEU A 55 0.60 -7.73 6.58
N SER A 56 1.64 -8.54 6.78
CA SER A 56 2.20 -9.38 5.72
C SER A 56 1.19 -10.41 5.20
N LYS A 57 0.36 -10.98 6.09
CA LYS A 57 -0.70 -11.92 5.69
C LYS A 57 -1.86 -11.22 4.98
N LEU A 58 -2.28 -10.06 5.45
CA LEU A 58 -3.28 -9.23 4.76
C LEU A 58 -2.81 -8.83 3.36
N GLU A 59 -1.54 -8.47 3.21
CA GLU A 59 -0.92 -8.20 1.90
C GLU A 59 -0.89 -9.44 1.01
N THR A 60 -0.52 -10.60 1.56
CA THR A 60 -0.54 -11.89 0.82
C THR A 60 -1.95 -12.25 0.35
N TRP A 61 -2.97 -11.88 1.11
CA TRP A 61 -4.37 -12.08 0.75
C TRP A 61 -4.93 -10.97 -0.14
N GLU A 62 -4.11 -9.98 -0.52
CA GLU A 62 -4.51 -8.79 -1.27
C GLU A 62 -5.66 -8.02 -0.59
N VAL A 63 -5.79 -8.15 0.73
CA VAL A 63 -6.83 -7.49 1.52
C VAL A 63 -6.31 -6.13 1.96
N SER A 64 -6.63 -5.11 1.16
CA SER A 64 -6.34 -3.73 1.50
C SER A 64 -7.60 -2.99 1.96
N LYS A 65 -7.48 -2.23 3.06
CA LYS A 65 -8.54 -1.30 3.49
C LYS A 65 -8.80 -0.21 2.45
N TYR A 66 -7.78 0.14 1.65
CA TYR A 66 -7.80 1.26 0.72
C TYR A 66 -7.57 0.82 -0.72
N VAL A 67 -8.28 1.46 -1.65
CA VAL A 67 -7.97 1.36 -3.08
C VAL A 67 -6.58 1.93 -3.31
N THR A 68 -5.64 1.08 -3.72
CA THR A 68 -4.25 1.47 -3.91
C THR A 68 -4.10 2.38 -5.12
N GLY A 69 -3.01 3.15 -5.18
CA GLY A 69 -2.72 4.01 -6.33
C GLY A 69 -2.62 3.21 -7.65
N ALA A 70 -2.08 2.00 -7.61
CA ALA A 70 -2.02 1.10 -8.76
C ALA A 70 -3.43 0.77 -9.28
N MET A 71 -4.34 0.37 -8.40
CA MET A 71 -5.73 0.08 -8.76
C MET A 71 -6.45 1.34 -9.26
N MET A 72 -6.20 2.48 -8.61
CA MET A 72 -6.76 3.77 -9.04
C MET A 72 -6.29 4.16 -10.45
N LYS A 73 -5.04 3.86 -10.83
CA LYS A 73 -4.53 4.05 -12.20
C LYS A 73 -5.29 3.17 -13.20
N PHE A 74 -5.53 1.89 -12.87
CA PHE A 74 -6.34 1.00 -13.72
C PHE A 74 -7.78 1.50 -13.89
N ILE A 75 -8.40 1.93 -12.79
CA ILE A 75 -9.76 2.49 -12.80
C ILE A 75 -9.79 3.79 -13.62
N ALA A 76 -8.82 4.68 -13.44
CA ALA A 76 -8.73 5.94 -14.19
C ALA A 76 -8.61 5.70 -15.69
N LYS A 77 -7.80 4.73 -16.14
CA LYS A 77 -7.72 4.33 -17.56
C LYS A 77 -9.06 3.83 -18.10
N LYS A 78 -9.74 2.95 -17.36
CA LYS A 78 -11.08 2.46 -17.74
C LYS A 78 -12.12 3.58 -17.74
N ALA A 79 -12.03 4.52 -16.79
CA ALA A 79 -12.90 5.69 -16.71
C ALA A 79 -12.71 6.63 -17.89
N ALA A 80 -11.47 6.91 -18.30
CA ALA A 80 -11.18 7.70 -19.49
C ALA A 80 -11.78 7.08 -20.76
N LYS A 81 -11.62 5.76 -20.95
CA LYS A 81 -12.21 5.05 -22.09
C LYS A 81 -13.75 5.10 -22.09
N ARG A 82 -14.38 4.85 -20.95
CA ARG A 82 -15.86 4.90 -20.80
C ARG A 82 -16.43 6.31 -20.98
N ASN A 83 -15.69 7.33 -20.54
CA ASN A 83 -16.08 8.72 -20.73
C ASN A 83 -16.05 9.13 -22.21
N ALA A 84 -15.08 8.61 -22.99
CA ALA A 84 -15.07 8.80 -24.44
C ALA A 84 -16.28 8.15 -25.14
N GLU A 85 -16.86 7.12 -24.53
CA GLU A 85 -18.09 6.46 -24.99
C GLU A 85 -19.38 7.12 -24.44
N ASN A 86 -19.29 8.23 -23.69
CA ASN A 86 -20.42 8.93 -23.03
C ASN A 86 -21.26 8.03 -22.09
N LYS A 87 -20.63 7.08 -21.40
CA LYS A 87 -21.33 6.19 -20.45
C LYS A 87 -20.99 6.53 -19.01
N ASP A 88 -21.98 7.03 -18.27
CA ASP A 88 -21.88 7.15 -16.82
C ASP A 88 -21.82 5.76 -16.19
N THR A 89 -20.62 5.38 -15.71
CA THR A 89 -20.39 4.05 -15.17
C THR A 89 -20.01 4.10 -13.70
N VAL A 90 -20.63 3.24 -12.89
CA VAL A 90 -20.20 2.96 -11.53
C VAL A 90 -19.01 2.01 -11.56
N PHE A 91 -17.88 2.41 -10.98
CA PHE A 91 -16.70 1.57 -10.85
C PHE A 91 -16.74 0.83 -9.51
N THR A 92 -16.52 -0.48 -9.54
CA THR A 92 -16.34 -1.34 -8.36
C THR A 92 -14.98 -2.02 -8.44
N CYS A 93 -14.25 -2.03 -7.32
CA CYS A 93 -12.92 -2.62 -7.22
C CYS A 93 -12.82 -3.35 -5.88
N GLU A 94 -12.53 -4.66 -5.89
CA GLU A 94 -12.54 -5.52 -4.69
C GLU A 94 -13.83 -5.39 -3.86
N GLY A 95 -14.99 -5.39 -4.53
CA GLY A 95 -16.29 -5.19 -3.88
C GLY A 95 -16.56 -3.75 -3.39
N LYS A 96 -15.59 -2.84 -3.48
CA LYS A 96 -15.70 -1.45 -3.05
C LYS A 96 -16.13 -0.56 -4.20
N ARG A 97 -17.21 0.19 -4.02
CA ARG A 97 -17.66 1.21 -4.98
C ARG A 97 -16.68 2.38 -4.95
N VAL A 98 -16.09 2.72 -6.11
CA VAL A 98 -15.19 3.86 -6.28
C VAL A 98 -15.96 5.00 -6.92
N PRO A 99 -16.26 6.09 -6.18
CA PRO A 99 -16.93 7.25 -6.73
C PRO A 99 -16.05 7.98 -7.75
N THR A 100 -16.68 8.55 -8.77
CA THR A 100 -16.02 9.31 -9.84
C THR A 100 -15.22 10.50 -9.32
N HIS A 101 -15.66 11.15 -8.23
CA HIS A 101 -14.92 12.26 -7.60
C HIS A 101 -13.54 11.83 -7.06
N LYS A 102 -13.38 10.59 -6.58
CA LYS A 102 -12.09 10.08 -6.11
C LYS A 102 -11.12 9.86 -7.29
N ILE A 103 -11.65 9.39 -8.41
CA ILE A 103 -10.89 9.21 -9.66
C ILE A 103 -10.41 10.58 -10.18
N LYS A 104 -11.31 11.58 -10.24
CA LYS A 104 -10.95 12.96 -10.64
C LYS A 104 -9.89 13.57 -9.73
N ARG A 105 -10.01 13.41 -8.41
CA ARG A 105 -9.01 13.88 -7.44
C ARG A 105 -7.65 13.21 -7.66
N PHE A 106 -7.63 11.90 -7.93
CA PHE A 106 -6.41 11.16 -8.23
C PHE A 106 -5.72 11.66 -9.51
N LEU A 107 -6.48 11.86 -10.59
CA LEU A 107 -5.97 12.42 -11.84
C LEU A 107 -5.37 13.82 -11.65
N ARG A 108 -6.05 14.69 -10.87
CA ARG A 108 -5.53 16.02 -10.57
C ARG A 108 -4.20 15.98 -9.81
N ARG A 109 -4.08 15.08 -8.83
CA ARG A 109 -2.83 14.92 -8.07
C ARG A 109 -1.67 14.48 -8.97
N GLN A 110 -1.90 13.51 -9.85
CA GLN A 110 -0.87 13.03 -10.78
C GLN A 110 -0.46 14.07 -11.83
N LYS A 111 -1.37 14.98 -12.19
CA LYS A 111 -1.06 16.10 -13.08
C LYS A 111 -0.08 17.08 -12.40
N ASN A 112 -0.37 17.49 -11.17
CA ASN A 112 0.50 18.39 -10.42
C ASN A 112 1.91 17.79 -10.17
N GLU A 113 1.98 16.50 -9.81
CA GLU A 113 3.27 15.81 -9.59
C GLU A 113 4.13 15.75 -10.88
N ARG A 114 3.52 15.75 -12.07
CA ARG A 114 4.24 15.79 -13.35
C ARG A 114 4.70 17.21 -13.71
N GLU A 115 3.93 18.23 -13.36
CA GLU A 115 4.25 19.64 -13.65
C GLU A 115 5.45 20.13 -12.81
N GLU A 116 5.55 19.70 -11.55
CA GLU A 116 6.69 20.00 -10.67
C GLU A 116 8.01 19.39 -11.18
N GLU A 117 7.96 18.21 -11.82
CA GLU A 117 9.14 17.55 -12.39
C GLU A 117 9.62 18.24 -13.68
N THR A 118 8.70 18.81 -14.48
CA THR A 118 9.04 19.59 -15.68
C THR A 118 9.56 20.97 -15.36
N GLU A 119 9.00 21.67 -14.36
CA GLU A 119 9.53 22.98 -13.93
C GLU A 119 10.94 22.85 -13.35
N HIS A 120 11.21 21.77 -12.61
CA HIS A 120 12.55 21.54 -12.06
C HIS A 120 13.61 21.32 -13.15
N ILE A 121 13.26 20.67 -14.28
CA ILE A 121 14.18 20.43 -15.41
C ILE A 121 14.41 21.72 -16.24
N GLU A 122 13.40 22.58 -16.38
CA GLU A 122 13.52 23.84 -17.12
C GLU A 122 14.29 24.93 -16.35
N THR A 123 14.36 24.83 -15.02
CA THR A 123 15.14 25.77 -14.20
C THR A 123 16.65 25.53 -14.20
N TYR A 124 17.14 24.43 -14.79
CA TYR A 124 18.57 24.21 -14.98
C TYR A 124 19.02 24.69 -16.37
N PRO A 125 19.96 25.64 -16.45
CA PRO A 125 20.48 26.11 -17.73
C PRO A 125 21.10 24.93 -18.51
N GLU A 126 20.91 24.95 -19.83
CA GLU A 126 21.23 23.86 -20.76
C GLU A 126 22.70 23.38 -20.71
N GLU A 127 23.58 24.22 -20.19
CA GLU A 127 25.01 23.98 -20.02
C GLU A 127 25.34 22.95 -18.90
N ASP A 128 24.40 22.68 -17.98
CA ASP A 128 24.56 21.64 -16.94
C ASP A 128 24.00 20.27 -17.36
N ARG A 129 23.55 20.08 -18.61
CA ARG A 129 23.09 18.77 -19.10
C ARG A 129 24.21 17.78 -19.41
N HIS A 130 25.49 18.16 -19.29
CA HIS A 130 26.63 17.32 -19.67
C HIS A 130 27.42 16.70 -18.51
N CYS A 131 27.00 16.87 -17.26
CA CYS A 131 27.74 16.31 -16.12
C CYS A 131 26.87 15.42 -15.22
N LEU A 132 27.31 14.17 -15.14
CA LEU A 132 27.16 13.22 -14.03
C LEU A 132 25.91 12.31 -14.00
N VAL A 133 26.06 11.20 -14.73
CA VAL A 133 25.90 9.87 -14.12
C VAL A 133 26.86 9.78 -12.91
N VAL A 134 26.35 9.91 -11.68
CA VAL A 134 26.87 9.19 -10.49
C VAL A 134 25.80 9.08 -9.40
N GLY A 135 25.52 7.83 -9.00
CA GLY A 135 25.23 7.38 -7.63
C GLY A 135 24.14 8.11 -6.81
N TRP A 136 22.94 7.55 -6.78
CA TRP A 136 22.03 7.76 -5.64
C TRP A 136 22.47 6.89 -4.45
N GLU A 137 23.28 7.47 -3.56
CA GLU A 137 23.56 6.89 -2.24
C GLU A 137 22.50 7.39 -1.25
N LYS A 138 21.55 6.50 -0.89
CA LYS A 138 20.59 6.76 0.19
C LYS A 138 21.32 6.68 1.53
N LYS A 139 21.53 7.84 2.16
CA LYS A 139 21.84 7.94 3.58
C LYS A 139 20.73 7.32 4.44
N TYR A 140 21.11 6.37 5.28
CA TYR A 140 20.65 6.27 6.67
C TYR A 140 21.88 6.24 7.57
#